data_AF-A0A1G9UEG0-F1
#
_entry.id   AF-A0A1G9UEG0-F1
#
_cell.length_a   1.000
_cell.length_b   1.000
_cell.length_c   1.000
_cell.angle_alpha   90.00
_cell.angle_beta   90.00
_cell.angle_gamma   90.00
#
_symmetry.space_group_name_H-M   'P 1'
#
loop_
_entity.id
_entity.type
_entity.pdbx_description
1 polymer ?
#
loop_
_entity_poly.entity_id
_entity_poly.type
_entity_poly.pdbx_seq_one_letter_code
_entity_poly.pdbx_strand_id
1 'polypeptide(L)'
;MSISTPAISRTERAVDATALEEGEIHSVLSNERRRLVLKQLRRNGGASTLRELSESIAAEETGESPPPRNIRDSVYASLHQTHLPKLDGLGIVKYDSNTKSVALTDLADELVPYTAVMSNTGLPWYQHYLLLGLAAMASVIAADLGVPLLADVGPIGVALVFSVAMITSLLVQLYTGTRPLQRLGQRVRDGRTN
;
A
#
# COMPACT_ATOMS: atom_id res chain seq x y z
N MET A 1 -11.01 -43.33 21.43
CA MET A 1 -12.02 -42.29 21.22
C MET A 1 -11.54 -41.03 21.94
N SER A 2 -11.64 -39.87 21.28
CA SER A 2 -11.22 -38.52 21.69
C SER A 2 -9.73 -38.19 21.56
N ILE A 3 -9.35 -37.70 20.37
CA ILE A 3 -8.14 -36.93 20.12
C ILE A 3 -8.49 -35.48 20.47
N SER A 4 -7.89 -34.92 21.52
CA SER A 4 -8.07 -33.52 21.90
C SER A 4 -7.44 -32.60 20.84
N THR A 5 -8.25 -31.70 20.29
CA THR A 5 -7.82 -30.56 19.48
C THR A 5 -7.01 -29.60 20.36
N PRO A 6 -5.75 -29.25 20.05
CA PRO A 6 -5.07 -28.20 20.79
C PRO A 6 -5.61 -26.85 20.30
N ALA A 7 -6.09 -26.04 21.24
CA ALA A 7 -6.43 -24.65 21.03
C ALA A 7 -5.14 -23.86 20.73
N ILE A 8 -4.90 -23.54 19.45
CA ILE A 8 -3.79 -22.66 19.05
C ILE A 8 -3.95 -21.32 19.76
N SER A 9 -2.92 -20.92 20.50
CA SER A 9 -2.94 -19.78 21.40
C SER A 9 -3.02 -18.46 20.62
N ARG A 10 -3.83 -17.51 21.10
CA ARG A 10 -4.00 -16.17 20.50
C ARG A 10 -2.67 -15.40 20.42
N THR A 11 -1.72 -15.72 21.29
CA THR A 11 -0.39 -15.13 21.35
C THR A 11 0.50 -15.57 20.19
N GLU A 12 0.45 -16.83 19.76
CA GLU A 12 1.21 -17.30 18.59
C GLU A 12 0.71 -16.67 17.29
N ARG A 13 -0.60 -16.46 17.14
CA ARG A 13 -1.16 -15.73 15.98
C ARG A 13 -0.72 -14.27 15.92
N ALA A 14 -0.60 -13.59 17.07
CA ALA A 14 -0.14 -12.21 17.13
C ALA A 14 1.36 -12.10 16.82
N VAL A 15 2.17 -13.10 17.23
CA VAL A 15 3.60 -13.17 16.90
C VAL A 15 3.81 -13.38 15.40
N ASP A 16 2.97 -14.21 14.76
CA ASP A 16 2.99 -14.44 13.30
C ASP A 16 2.56 -13.20 12.50
N ALA A 17 1.59 -12.43 13.01
CA ALA A 17 1.19 -11.15 12.41
C ALA A 17 2.29 -10.08 12.46
N THR A 18 3.05 -10.02 13.57
CA THR A 18 4.27 -9.19 13.65
C THR A 18 5.46 -9.73 12.86
N ALA A 19 5.39 -10.99 12.37
CA ALA A 19 6.45 -11.66 11.63
C ALA A 19 6.30 -11.57 10.10
N LEU A 20 5.27 -10.90 9.59
CA LEU A 20 5.34 -10.38 8.22
C LEU A 20 6.36 -9.24 8.20
N GLU A 21 7.62 -9.58 7.92
CA GLU A 21 8.69 -8.60 7.73
C GLU A 21 8.22 -7.50 6.75
N GLU A 22 8.59 -6.25 7.02
CA GLU A 22 8.22 -5.08 6.21
C GLU A 22 8.48 -5.28 4.70
N GLY A 23 9.50 -6.08 4.36
CA GLY A 23 9.81 -6.50 2.99
C GLY A 23 8.74 -7.40 2.34
N GLU A 24 8.08 -8.27 3.11
CA GLU A 24 7.01 -9.14 2.61
C GLU A 24 5.72 -8.36 2.33
N ILE A 25 5.38 -7.39 3.18
CA ILE A 25 4.27 -6.46 2.95
C ILE A 25 4.53 -5.63 1.69
N HIS A 26 5.74 -5.09 1.52
CA HIS A 26 6.12 -4.37 0.31
C HIS A 26 6.06 -5.28 -0.93
N SER A 27 6.45 -6.55 -0.80
CA SER A 27 6.33 -7.53 -1.88
C SER A 27 4.87 -7.72 -2.30
N VAL A 28 3.94 -7.83 -1.35
CA VAL A 28 2.51 -7.99 -1.65
C VAL A 28 1.96 -6.77 -2.34
N LEU A 29 2.22 -5.59 -1.79
CA LEU A 29 1.67 -4.31 -2.24
C LEU A 29 2.30 -3.78 -3.54
N SER A 30 3.49 -4.22 -3.92
CA SER A 30 4.14 -3.78 -5.17
C SER A 30 3.43 -4.27 -6.44
N ASN A 31 2.67 -5.36 -6.37
CA ASN A 31 2.01 -5.94 -7.54
C ASN A 31 0.54 -5.52 -7.65
N GLU A 32 0.19 -4.88 -8.77
CA GLU A 32 -1.17 -4.38 -9.06
C GLU A 32 -2.25 -5.45 -8.90
N ARG A 33 -2.05 -6.65 -9.48
CA ARG A 33 -3.05 -7.72 -9.43
C ARG A 33 -3.29 -8.22 -8.01
N ARG A 34 -2.26 -8.30 -7.15
CA ARG A 34 -2.45 -8.61 -5.73
C ARG A 34 -3.26 -7.54 -5.00
N ARG A 35 -3.02 -6.25 -5.29
CA ARG A 35 -3.84 -5.15 -4.73
C ARG A 35 -5.29 -5.25 -5.18
N LEU A 36 -5.52 -5.52 -6.46
CA LEU A 36 -6.87 -5.66 -7.01
C LEU A 36 -7.62 -6.84 -6.40
N VAL A 37 -6.96 -7.98 -6.13
CA VAL A 37 -7.56 -9.10 -5.39
C VAL A 37 -8.05 -8.66 -4.01
N LEU A 38 -7.19 -8.00 -3.22
CA LEU A 38 -7.57 -7.54 -1.88
C LEU A 38 -8.70 -6.52 -1.93
N LYS A 39 -8.65 -5.59 -2.88
CA LYS A 39 -9.69 -4.58 -3.12
C LYS A 39 -11.04 -5.21 -3.46
N GLN A 40 -11.06 -6.18 -4.38
CA GLN A 40 -12.28 -6.85 -4.81
C GLN A 40 -12.84 -7.78 -3.73
N LEU A 41 -11.99 -8.52 -3.00
CA LEU A 41 -12.43 -9.31 -1.86
C LEU A 41 -13.08 -8.45 -0.78
N ARG A 42 -12.50 -7.28 -0.46
CA ARG A 42 -13.11 -6.34 0.50
C ARG A 42 -14.47 -5.82 0.03
N ARG A 43 -14.60 -5.49 -1.27
CA ARG A 43 -15.88 -5.06 -1.87
C ARG A 43 -16.94 -6.17 -1.79
N ASN A 44 -16.53 -7.42 -1.91
CA ASN A 44 -17.41 -8.59 -1.92
C ASN A 44 -17.67 -9.17 -0.51
N GLY A 45 -17.42 -8.41 0.57
CA GLY A 45 -17.68 -8.87 1.93
C GLY A 45 -16.68 -9.89 2.47
N GLY A 46 -15.49 -9.97 1.86
CA GLY A 46 -14.37 -10.78 2.34
C GLY A 46 -14.23 -12.15 1.71
N ALA A 47 -15.14 -12.58 0.82
CA ALA A 47 -15.03 -13.86 0.13
C ALA A 47 -15.51 -13.75 -1.33
N SER A 48 -14.89 -14.49 -2.24
CA SER A 48 -15.30 -14.57 -3.64
C SER A 48 -14.69 -15.80 -4.31
N THR A 49 -15.21 -16.17 -5.49
CA THR A 49 -14.60 -17.23 -6.30
C THR A 49 -13.48 -16.68 -7.17
N LEU A 50 -12.51 -17.53 -7.54
CA LEU A 50 -11.47 -17.17 -8.48
C LEU A 50 -12.06 -16.67 -9.81
N ARG A 51 -13.18 -17.25 -10.25
CA ARG A 51 -13.85 -16.84 -11.50
C ARG A 51 -14.37 -15.41 -11.42
N GLU A 52 -15.09 -15.07 -10.36
CA GLU A 52 -15.61 -13.71 -10.11
C GLU A 52 -14.48 -12.70 -9.92
N LEU A 53 -13.42 -13.07 -9.20
CA LEU A 53 -12.24 -12.23 -9.07
C LEU A 53 -11.57 -11.99 -10.41
N SER A 54 -11.45 -13.00 -11.26
CA SER A 54 -10.84 -12.86 -12.58
C SER A 54 -11.65 -11.94 -13.49
N GLU A 55 -12.98 -12.04 -13.41
CA GLU A 55 -13.90 -11.21 -14.19
C GLU A 55 -13.92 -9.76 -13.72
N SER A 56 -14.06 -9.53 -12.42
CA SER A 56 -14.04 -8.18 -11.84
C SER A 56 -12.70 -7.47 -12.02
N ILE A 57 -11.58 -8.20 -11.86
CA ILE A 57 -10.24 -7.64 -12.08
C ILE A 57 -9.99 -7.37 -13.56
N ALA A 58 -10.38 -8.27 -14.47
CA ALA A 58 -10.26 -8.02 -15.90
C ALA A 58 -11.10 -6.82 -16.35
N ALA A 59 -12.31 -6.66 -15.83
CA ALA A 59 -13.15 -5.50 -16.11
C ALA A 59 -12.53 -4.19 -15.61
N GLU A 60 -11.87 -4.23 -14.45
CA GLU A 60 -11.15 -3.08 -13.91
C GLU A 60 -9.86 -2.77 -14.68
N GLU A 61 -9.14 -3.78 -15.18
CA GLU A 61 -7.93 -3.61 -16.00
C GLU A 61 -8.24 -3.05 -17.40
N THR A 62 -9.35 -3.46 -18.03
CA THR A 62 -9.70 -3.02 -19.38
C THR A 62 -10.67 -1.85 -19.42
N GLY A 63 -11.39 -1.59 -18.33
CA GLY A 63 -12.50 -0.64 -18.30
C GLY A 63 -13.76 -1.12 -19.06
N GLU A 64 -13.82 -2.40 -19.44
CA GLU A 64 -14.91 -2.98 -20.21
C GLU A 64 -15.78 -3.93 -19.36
N SER A 65 -17.10 -3.93 -19.60
CA SER A 65 -18.04 -4.83 -18.93
C SER A 65 -19.09 -5.35 -19.94
N PRO A 66 -19.04 -6.63 -20.34
CA PRO A 66 -18.12 -7.66 -19.86
C PRO A 66 -16.70 -7.51 -20.44
N PRO A 67 -15.65 -7.93 -19.69
CA PRO A 67 -14.28 -7.83 -20.16
C PRO A 67 -13.97 -8.83 -21.30
N PRO A 68 -12.98 -8.54 -22.15
CA PRO A 68 -12.50 -9.46 -23.18
C PRO A 68 -12.08 -10.82 -22.61
N ARG A 69 -12.51 -11.90 -23.27
CA ARG A 69 -12.31 -13.29 -22.82
C ARG A 69 -10.83 -13.63 -22.60
N ASN A 70 -9.97 -13.18 -23.50
CA ASN A 70 -8.52 -13.41 -23.43
C ASN A 70 -7.88 -12.76 -22.20
N ILE A 71 -8.35 -11.57 -21.82
CA ILE A 71 -7.84 -10.87 -20.62
C ILE A 71 -8.34 -11.57 -19.36
N ARG A 72 -9.64 -11.89 -19.28
CA ARG A 72 -10.20 -12.66 -18.15
C ARG A 72 -9.46 -13.98 -17.93
N ASP A 73 -9.19 -14.74 -19.01
CA ASP A 73 -8.50 -16.02 -18.91
C ASP A 73 -7.01 -15.84 -18.50
N SER A 74 -6.36 -14.78 -18.97
CA SER A 74 -5.00 -14.41 -18.53
C SER A 74 -4.95 -14.06 -17.05
N VAL A 75 -5.89 -13.23 -16.57
CA VAL A 75 -6.02 -12.90 -15.15
C VAL A 75 -6.29 -14.15 -14.33
N TYR A 76 -7.21 -15.02 -14.77
CA TYR A 76 -7.52 -16.28 -14.08
C TYR A 76 -6.27 -17.15 -13.90
N ALA A 77 -5.51 -17.37 -14.97
CA ALA A 77 -4.28 -18.16 -14.92
C ALA A 77 -3.25 -17.54 -13.96
N SER A 78 -3.04 -16.22 -14.07
CA SER A 78 -2.11 -15.45 -13.24
C SER A 78 -2.48 -15.48 -11.75
N LEU A 79 -3.76 -15.32 -11.43
CA LEU A 79 -4.29 -15.43 -10.07
C LEU A 79 -4.06 -16.82 -9.49
N HIS A 80 -4.40 -17.86 -10.28
CA HIS A 80 -4.27 -19.24 -9.83
C HIS A 80 -2.82 -19.66 -9.60
N GLN A 81 -1.92 -19.30 -10.50
CA GLN A 81 -0.54 -19.81 -10.52
C GLN A 81 0.40 -19.03 -9.62
N THR A 82 0.18 -17.71 -9.47
CA THR A 82 1.16 -16.83 -8.83
C THR A 82 0.58 -16.06 -7.65
N HIS A 83 -0.54 -15.36 -7.85
CA HIS A 83 -0.98 -14.36 -6.87
C HIS A 83 -1.65 -14.98 -5.66
N LEU A 84 -2.64 -15.85 -5.86
CA LEU A 84 -3.36 -16.48 -4.75
C LEU A 84 -2.47 -17.41 -3.93
N PRO A 85 -1.62 -18.28 -4.51
CA PRO A 85 -0.69 -19.09 -3.71
C PRO A 85 0.26 -18.27 -2.85
N LYS A 86 0.77 -17.13 -3.36
CA LYS A 86 1.66 -16.26 -2.57
C LYS A 86 0.90 -15.53 -1.46
N LEU A 87 -0.31 -15.04 -1.72
CA LEU A 87 -1.15 -14.39 -0.70
C LEU A 87 -1.59 -15.38 0.39
N ASP A 88 -1.86 -16.63 0.01
CA ASP A 88 -2.21 -17.72 0.91
C ASP A 88 -1.02 -18.16 1.76
N GLY A 89 0.15 -18.30 1.15
CA GLY A 89 1.40 -18.60 1.86
C GLY A 89 1.84 -17.52 2.86
N LEU A 90 1.34 -16.30 2.71
CA LEU A 90 1.55 -15.18 3.66
C LEU A 90 0.40 -15.05 4.67
N GLY A 91 -0.59 -15.94 4.63
CA GLY A 91 -1.74 -15.91 5.53
C GLY A 91 -2.67 -14.71 5.33
N ILE A 92 -2.57 -13.97 4.23
CA ILE A 92 -3.39 -12.77 3.95
C ILE A 92 -4.76 -13.16 3.39
N VAL A 93 -4.80 -14.23 2.60
CA VAL A 93 -6.03 -14.84 2.12
C VAL A 93 -5.99 -16.33 2.44
N LYS A 94 -7.15 -16.97 2.43
CA LYS A 94 -7.27 -18.41 2.38
C LYS A 94 -7.70 -18.80 0.98
N TYR A 95 -6.82 -19.47 0.24
CA TYR A 95 -7.11 -19.93 -1.12
C TYR A 95 -7.28 -21.45 -1.16
N ASP A 96 -8.46 -21.90 -1.60
CA ASP A 96 -8.72 -23.30 -1.87
C ASP A 96 -8.66 -23.57 -3.38
N SER A 97 -7.64 -24.30 -3.81
CA SER A 97 -7.42 -24.63 -5.22
C SER A 97 -8.37 -25.70 -5.76
N ASN A 98 -9.03 -26.48 -4.90
CA ASN A 98 -10.02 -27.49 -5.28
C ASN A 98 -11.38 -26.83 -5.52
N THR A 99 -11.84 -26.02 -4.57
CA THR A 99 -13.14 -25.33 -4.65
C THR A 99 -13.06 -24.01 -5.41
N LYS A 100 -11.85 -23.52 -5.72
CA LYS A 100 -11.57 -22.22 -6.35
C LYS A 100 -12.16 -21.04 -5.56
N SER A 101 -12.31 -21.19 -4.24
CA SER A 101 -12.77 -20.14 -3.34
C SER A 101 -11.60 -19.38 -2.74
N VAL A 102 -11.78 -18.07 -2.55
CA VAL A 102 -10.81 -17.19 -1.90
C VAL A 102 -11.54 -16.42 -0.79
N ALA A 103 -10.97 -16.36 0.40
CA ALA A 103 -11.47 -15.55 1.50
C ALA A 103 -10.35 -14.72 2.15
N LEU A 104 -10.64 -13.52 2.63
CA LEU A 104 -9.74 -12.75 3.49
C LEU A 104 -9.61 -13.45 4.84
N THR A 105 -8.43 -13.35 5.43
CA THR A 105 -8.17 -13.75 6.82
C THR A 105 -8.25 -12.53 7.75
N ASP A 106 -8.30 -12.77 9.05
CA ASP A 106 -8.25 -11.70 10.07
C ASP A 106 -6.97 -10.83 9.95
N LEU A 107 -5.87 -11.41 9.43
CA LEU A 107 -4.61 -10.72 9.18
C LEU A 107 -4.73 -9.65 8.09
N ALA A 108 -5.63 -9.84 7.12
CA ALA A 108 -5.87 -8.83 6.10
C ALA A 108 -6.43 -7.53 6.70
N ASP A 109 -7.20 -7.60 7.79
CA ASP A 109 -7.75 -6.42 8.46
C ASP A 109 -6.70 -5.65 9.28
N GLU A 110 -5.59 -6.29 9.66
CA GLU A 110 -4.46 -5.63 10.31
C GLU A 110 -3.56 -4.87 9.31
N LEU A 111 -3.57 -5.25 8.04
CA LEU A 111 -2.84 -4.60 6.94
C LEU A 111 -3.53 -3.33 6.37
N VAL A 112 -4.68 -2.95 6.93
CA VAL A 112 -5.46 -1.74 6.57
C VAL A 112 -4.65 -0.43 6.57
N PRO A 113 -3.67 -0.19 7.48
CA PRO A 113 -2.91 1.05 7.47
C PRO A 113 -2.02 1.24 6.23
N TYR A 114 -1.62 0.16 5.55
CA TYR A 114 -0.67 0.23 4.42
C TYR A 114 -1.36 0.26 3.05
N THR A 115 -2.61 -0.20 2.95
CA THR A 115 -3.38 -0.20 1.68
C THR A 115 -4.10 1.11 1.42
N ALA A 116 -4.48 1.87 2.47
CA ALA A 116 -5.20 3.14 2.34
C ALA A 116 -4.31 4.33 1.93
N VAL A 117 -2.98 4.20 1.97
CA VAL A 117 -2.04 5.31 1.69
C VAL A 117 -1.67 5.41 0.19
N MET A 118 -2.07 4.46 -0.64
CA MET A 118 -1.98 4.59 -2.11
C MET A 118 -3.37 4.67 -2.71
N SER A 119 -4.17 5.60 -2.19
CA SER A 119 -5.39 6.05 -2.84
C SER A 119 -5.05 6.70 -4.18
N ASN A 120 -5.80 6.27 -5.17
CA ASN A 120 -5.98 6.79 -6.52
C ASN A 120 -6.23 8.33 -6.57
N THR A 121 -5.18 9.12 -6.35
CA THR A 121 -5.06 10.53 -6.76
C THR A 121 -3.61 10.80 -7.18
N GLY A 122 -3.25 10.30 -8.35
CA GLY A 122 -2.68 11.10 -9.43
C GLY A 122 -1.30 11.77 -9.33
N LEU A 123 -0.61 11.89 -8.19
CA LEU A 123 0.76 12.43 -8.17
C LEU A 123 1.60 11.76 -7.06
N PRO A 124 2.56 10.88 -7.40
CA PRO A 124 3.55 10.39 -6.45
C PRO A 124 4.32 11.53 -5.77
N TRP A 125 4.66 11.38 -4.49
CA TRP A 125 5.42 12.38 -3.73
C TRP A 125 6.72 12.83 -4.42
N TYR A 126 7.36 11.96 -5.21
CA TYR A 126 8.54 12.34 -6.01
C TYR A 126 8.25 13.42 -7.06
N GLN A 127 7.03 13.49 -7.61
CA GLN A 127 6.63 14.53 -8.56
C GLN A 127 6.47 15.89 -7.88
N HIS A 128 6.02 15.94 -6.63
CA HIS A 128 5.99 17.18 -5.85
C HIS A 128 7.41 17.69 -5.59
N TYR A 129 8.34 16.81 -5.19
CA TYR A 129 9.74 17.18 -5.01
C TYR A 129 10.43 17.57 -6.31
N LEU A 130 10.09 16.92 -7.43
CA LEU A 130 10.62 17.23 -8.75
C LEU A 130 10.11 18.58 -9.26
N LEU A 131 8.81 18.86 -9.15
CA LEU A 131 8.23 20.16 -9.54
C LEU A 131 8.75 21.29 -8.66
N LEU A 132 8.88 21.06 -7.36
CA LEU A 132 9.40 22.05 -6.41
C LEU A 132 10.89 22.29 -6.64
N GLY A 133 11.66 21.25 -6.96
CA GLY A 133 13.06 21.36 -7.36
C GLY A 133 13.25 22.11 -8.68
N LEU A 134 12.42 21.82 -9.69
CA LEU A 134 12.43 22.57 -10.96
C LEU A 134 12.06 24.04 -10.77
N ALA A 135 11.06 24.33 -9.93
CA ALA A 135 10.67 25.70 -9.60
C ALA A 135 11.78 26.45 -8.85
N ALA A 136 12.48 25.78 -7.91
CA ALA A 136 13.63 26.35 -7.23
C ALA A 136 14.76 26.69 -8.22
N MET A 137 15.09 25.77 -9.13
CA MET A 137 16.13 25.97 -10.14
C MET A 137 15.77 27.09 -11.13
N ALA A 138 14.52 27.15 -11.58
CA ALA A 138 14.03 28.22 -12.43
C ALA A 138 14.07 29.59 -11.73
N SER A 139 13.77 29.63 -10.42
CA SER A 139 13.82 30.86 -9.62
C SER A 139 15.24 31.41 -9.46
N VAL A 140 16.24 30.53 -9.33
CA VAL A 140 17.67 30.91 -9.30
C VAL A 140 18.11 31.52 -10.63
N ILE A 141 17.73 30.90 -11.76
CA ILE A 141 18.03 31.43 -13.10
C ILE A 141 17.34 32.79 -13.33
N ALA A 142 16.09 32.94 -12.89
CA ALA A 142 15.36 34.20 -12.99
C ALA A 142 15.97 35.32 -12.13
N ALA A 143 16.52 34.99 -10.96
CA ALA A 143 17.24 35.95 -10.13
C ALA A 143 18.54 36.43 -10.81
N ASP A 144 19.28 35.53 -11.47
CA ASP A 144 20.51 35.86 -12.20
C ASP A 144 20.24 36.76 -13.42
N LEU A 145 19.06 36.63 -14.04
CA LEU A 145 18.59 37.48 -15.15
C LEU A 145 18.06 38.86 -14.71
N GLY A 146 18.12 39.19 -13.42
CA GLY A 146 17.78 40.53 -12.92
C GLY A 146 16.28 40.83 -12.83
N VAL A 147 15.44 39.82 -12.61
CA VAL A 147 14.00 40.02 -12.37
C VAL A 147 13.82 40.88 -11.11
N PRO A 148 13.14 42.05 -11.20
CA PRO A 148 13.14 43.06 -10.13
C PRO A 148 12.51 42.61 -8.81
N LEU A 149 11.67 41.57 -8.82
CA LEU A 149 11.10 40.97 -7.61
C LEU A 149 12.09 40.10 -6.82
N LEU A 150 13.16 39.60 -7.47
CA LEU A 150 14.13 38.66 -6.91
C LEU A 150 15.54 39.28 -6.73
N ALA A 151 15.80 40.41 -7.40
CA ALA A 151 17.09 41.09 -7.38
C ALA A 151 17.51 41.57 -5.97
N ASP A 152 16.55 42.00 -5.13
CA ASP A 152 16.84 42.50 -3.77
C ASP A 152 17.16 41.39 -2.76
N VAL A 153 16.73 40.16 -3.03
CA VAL A 153 16.93 38.99 -2.14
C VAL A 153 18.28 38.32 -2.41
N GLY A 154 18.80 38.48 -3.63
CA GLY A 154 20.03 37.85 -4.10
C GLY A 154 19.89 36.32 -4.27
N PRO A 155 20.79 35.68 -5.03
CA PRO A 155 20.71 34.25 -5.34
C PRO A 155 20.73 33.35 -4.08
N ILE A 156 21.49 33.76 -3.06
CA ILE A 156 21.65 33.04 -1.80
C ILE A 156 20.34 33.06 -1.00
N GLY A 157 19.63 34.19 -0.96
CA GLY A 157 18.37 34.31 -0.23
C GLY A 157 17.27 33.44 -0.84
N VAL A 158 17.19 33.39 -2.17
CA VAL A 158 16.24 32.51 -2.88
C VAL A 158 16.53 31.04 -2.59
N ALA A 159 17.80 30.63 -2.66
CA ALA A 159 18.21 29.25 -2.37
C ALA A 159 17.88 28.83 -0.92
N LEU A 160 18.07 29.73 0.05
CA LEU A 160 17.77 29.47 1.47
C LEU A 160 16.27 29.27 1.72
N VAL A 161 15.41 30.10 1.13
CA VAL A 161 13.94 29.99 1.29
C VAL A 161 13.45 28.64 0.77
N PHE A 162 13.89 28.23 -0.43
CA PHE A 162 13.51 26.93 -1.00
C PHE A 162 14.08 25.75 -0.22
N SER A 163 15.30 25.87 0.32
CA SER A 163 15.90 24.84 1.17
C SER A 163 15.11 24.65 2.47
N VAL A 164 14.68 25.74 3.10
CA VAL A 164 13.83 25.68 4.30
C VAL A 164 12.46 25.09 3.97
N ALA A 165 11.85 25.45 2.85
CA ALA A 165 10.59 24.86 2.39
C ALA A 165 10.72 23.34 2.13
N MET A 166 11.84 22.90 1.55
CA MET A 166 12.16 21.48 1.36
C MET A 166 12.31 20.73 2.68
N ILE A 167 13.10 21.28 3.61
CA ILE A 167 13.35 20.66 4.92
C ILE A 167 12.06 20.58 5.73
N THR A 168 11.25 21.64 5.73
CA THR A 168 9.95 21.66 6.42
C THR A 168 8.98 20.64 5.81
N SER A 169 8.92 20.52 4.49
CA SER A 169 8.13 19.49 3.80
C SER A 169 8.59 18.07 4.16
N LEU A 170 9.91 17.84 4.18
CA LEU A 170 10.50 16.55 4.58
C LEU A 170 10.19 16.23 6.04
N LEU A 171 10.29 17.23 6.93
CA LEU A 171 9.95 17.07 8.35
C LEU A 171 8.47 16.74 8.51
N VAL A 172 7.57 17.44 7.82
CA VAL A 172 6.13 17.14 7.82
C VAL A 172 5.88 15.72 7.33
N GLN A 173 6.56 15.27 6.28
CA GLN A 173 6.47 13.89 5.78
C GLN A 173 6.96 12.86 6.82
N LEU A 174 8.08 13.11 7.49
CA LEU A 174 8.57 12.22 8.55
C LEU A 174 7.63 12.21 9.75
N TYR A 175 7.12 13.37 10.17
CA TYR A 175 6.18 13.50 11.28
C TYR A 175 4.79 12.92 10.98
N THR A 176 4.40 12.80 9.72
CA THR A 176 3.13 12.19 9.32
C THR A 176 3.29 10.69 9.03
N GLY A 177 4.43 10.27 8.46
CA GLY A 177 4.75 8.87 8.18
C GLY A 177 5.10 8.02 9.41
N THR A 178 5.56 8.62 10.52
CA THR A 178 5.98 7.89 11.74
C THR A 178 4.88 7.69 12.78
N ARG A 179 3.71 8.33 12.64
CA ARG A 179 2.60 8.23 13.61
C ARG A 179 1.94 6.85 13.76
N PRO A 180 1.95 5.92 12.78
CA PRO A 180 1.34 4.61 12.98
C PRO A 180 2.12 3.72 13.97
N LEU A 181 3.46 3.83 14.00
CA LEU A 181 4.31 2.91 14.77
C LEU A 181 4.35 3.23 16.28
N GLN A 182 4.21 4.50 16.67
CA GLN A 182 4.24 4.87 18.09
C GLN A 182 2.96 4.46 18.84
N ARG A 183 1.80 4.42 18.16
CA ARG A 183 0.52 4.01 18.78
C ARG A 183 0.43 2.51 19.03
N LEU A 184 1.14 1.70 18.26
CA LEU A 184 1.23 0.25 18.46
C LEU A 184 2.09 -0.08 19.69
N GLY A 185 3.19 0.65 19.90
CA GLY A 185 4.07 0.46 21.07
C GLY A 185 3.43 0.84 22.42
N GLN A 186 2.45 1.75 22.43
CA GLN A 186 1.71 2.11 23.66
C GLN A 186 0.56 1.14 23.97
N ARG A 187 -0.20 0.68 22.97
CA ARG A 187 -1.32 -0.26 23.22
C ARG A 187 -0.87 -1.65 23.69
N VAL A 188 0.28 -2.12 23.23
CA VAL A 188 0.91 -3.36 23.72
C VAL A 188 1.41 -3.20 25.16
N ARG A 189 1.72 -1.98 25.59
CA ARG A 189 2.17 -1.68 26.96
C ARG A 189 0.99 -1.57 27.93
N ASP A 190 -0.08 -0.93 27.50
CA ASP A 190 -1.29 -0.75 28.32
C ASP A 190 -2.08 -2.07 28.48
N GLY A 191 -2.11 -2.91 27.45
CA GLY A 191 -2.73 -4.25 27.48
C GLY A 191 -2.01 -5.29 28.36
N ARG A 192 -0.89 -4.94 28.99
CA ARG A 192 -0.12 -5.80 29.90
C ARG A 192 -0.39 -5.47 31.38
N THR A 193 -1.22 -4.47 31.68
CA THR A 193 -1.44 -3.95 33.04
C THR A 193 -2.84 -4.18 33.61
N ASN A 194 -3.65 -5.03 32.97
CA ASN A 194 -4.97 -5.40 33.47
C ASN A 194 -5.21 -6.92 33.37
#